data_AF-A0A850PSW4-F1
#
_entry.id   AF-A0A850PSW4-F1
#
_cell.length_a   1.000
_cell.length_b   1.000
_cell.length_c   1.000
_cell.angle_alpha   90.00
_cell.angle_beta   90.00
_cell.angle_gamma   90.00
#
_symmetry.space_group_name_H-M   'P 1'
#
loop_
_entity.id
_entity.type
_entity.pdbx_description
1 polymer ?
#
loop_
_entity_poly.entity_id
_entity_poly.type
_entity_poly.pdbx_seq_one_letter_code
_entity_poly.pdbx_strand_id
1 'polypeptide(L)'
;MSLASAFAVALIFVWLGMVLAISFLEAPLKFRAPGVTLQMGLGIGRMVFRALNTVESLLAAAILVALSLSRPSVSVGVVFVIVVVALVGQLLVVRPRLARRSDAVLAGDEGSRSRAHYAYVWLEVVKVIGLALGGILLLSG
;
A
#
# COMPACT_ATOMS: atom_id res chain seq x y z
N MET A 1 0.82 10.47 25.76
CA MET A 1 1.44 10.08 24.48
C MET A 1 2.92 10.50 24.47
N SER A 2 3.84 9.58 24.18
CA SER A 2 5.28 9.88 24.00
C SER A 2 5.57 10.50 22.63
N LEU A 3 6.75 11.14 22.46
CA LEU A 3 7.19 11.65 21.15
C LEU A 3 7.25 10.53 20.10
N ALA A 4 7.75 9.35 20.48
CA ALA A 4 7.83 8.20 19.58
C ALA A 4 6.44 7.71 19.13
N SER A 5 5.46 7.66 20.04
CA SER A 5 4.07 7.33 19.66
C SER A 5 3.42 8.41 18.80
N ALA A 6 3.67 9.69 19.08
CA ALA A 6 3.15 10.79 18.25
C ALA A 6 3.72 10.72 16.82
N PHE A 7 5.01 10.42 16.70
CA PHE A 7 5.68 10.22 15.43
C PHE A 7 5.11 9.01 14.67
N ALA A 8 4.92 7.87 15.35
CA ALA A 8 4.29 6.69 14.75
C ALA A 8 2.88 6.98 14.22
N VAL A 9 2.06 7.70 14.98
CA VAL A 9 0.71 8.12 14.57
C VAL A 9 0.78 8.96 13.30
N ALA A 10 1.66 9.97 13.25
CA ALA A 10 1.82 10.82 12.06
C ALA A 10 2.19 9.99 10.82
N LEU A 11 3.16 9.08 10.95
CA LEU A 11 3.58 8.22 9.84
C LEU A 11 2.47 7.26 9.38
N ILE A 12 1.69 6.69 10.31
CA ILE A 12 0.56 5.81 10.00
C ILE A 12 -0.50 6.54 9.17
N PHE A 13 -0.89 7.76 9.57
CA PHE A 13 -1.90 8.51 8.83
C PHE A 13 -1.38 9.04 7.49
N VAL A 14 -0.09 9.39 7.39
CA VAL A 14 0.55 9.70 6.10
C VAL A 14 0.51 8.48 5.18
N TRP A 15 0.86 7.29 5.69
CA TRP A 15 0.79 6.05 4.93
C TRP A 15 -0.64 5.76 4.46
N LEU A 16 -1.61 5.84 5.36
CA LEU A 16 -3.03 5.66 5.03
C LEU A 16 -3.48 6.63 3.94
N GLY A 17 -3.14 7.92 4.06
CA GLY A 17 -3.48 8.95 3.09
C GLY A 17 -2.89 8.66 1.71
N MET A 18 -1.63 8.24 1.63
CA MET A 18 -1.00 7.87 0.35
C MET A 18 -1.67 6.65 -0.29
N VAL A 19 -1.98 5.62 0.48
CA VAL A 19 -2.68 4.42 -0.03
C VAL A 19 -4.04 4.81 -0.60
N LEU A 20 -4.84 5.59 0.14
CA LEU A 20 -6.14 6.06 -0.32
C LEU A 20 -6.02 6.92 -1.59
N ALA A 21 -5.09 7.87 -1.60
CA ALA A 21 -4.89 8.77 -2.73
C ALA A 21 -4.41 8.05 -3.99
N ILE A 22 -3.41 7.16 -3.87
CA ILE A 22 -2.78 6.55 -5.04
C ILE A 22 -3.53 5.27 -5.46
N SER A 23 -3.74 4.33 -4.55
CA SER A 23 -4.32 3.03 -4.87
C SER A 23 -5.81 3.10 -5.21
N PHE A 24 -6.58 3.96 -4.53
CA PHE A 24 -8.05 4.03 -4.68
C PHE A 24 -8.54 5.20 -5.53
N LEU A 25 -7.90 6.37 -5.47
CA LEU A 25 -8.32 7.53 -6.26
C LEU A 25 -7.57 7.64 -7.59
N GLU A 26 -6.24 7.82 -7.56
CA GLU A 26 -5.44 8.06 -8.77
C GLU A 26 -5.48 6.86 -9.73
N ALA A 27 -5.26 5.64 -9.23
CA ALA A 27 -5.13 4.48 -10.09
C ALA A 27 -6.38 4.18 -10.94
N PRO A 28 -7.63 4.31 -10.44
CA PRO A 28 -8.81 4.22 -11.29
C PRO A 28 -9.06 5.46 -12.15
N LEU A 29 -8.82 6.67 -11.62
CA LEU A 29 -9.14 7.91 -12.32
C LEU A 29 -8.26 8.15 -13.55
N LYS A 30 -6.99 7.76 -13.51
CA LYS A 30 -6.07 7.97 -14.65
C LYS A 30 -6.50 7.26 -15.94
N PHE A 31 -7.21 6.14 -15.84
CA PHE A 31 -7.75 5.44 -17.01
C PHE A 31 -9.04 6.06 -17.56
N ARG A 32 -9.65 7.01 -16.84
CA ARG A 32 -10.84 7.75 -17.29
C ARG A 32 -10.49 9.06 -18.01
N ALA A 33 -9.22 9.46 -18.00
CA ALA A 33 -8.79 10.69 -18.64
C ALA A 33 -8.82 10.56 -20.17
N PRO A 34 -9.35 11.56 -20.89
CA PRO A 34 -9.42 11.53 -22.36
C PRO A 34 -8.01 11.47 -22.96
N GLY A 35 -7.83 10.63 -23.98
CA GLY A 35 -6.53 10.45 -24.66
C GLY A 35 -5.56 9.49 -23.97
N VAL A 36 -5.89 8.92 -22.79
CA VAL A 36 -5.04 7.93 -22.14
C VAL A 36 -5.24 6.55 -22.77
N THR A 37 -4.17 6.01 -23.35
CA THR A 37 -4.15 4.62 -23.84
C THR A 37 -3.88 3.65 -22.68
N LEU A 38 -4.30 2.40 -22.82
CA LEU A 38 -4.02 1.35 -21.84
C LEU A 38 -2.52 1.20 -21.58
N GLN A 39 -1.71 1.24 -22.64
CA GLN A 39 -0.24 1.11 -22.55
C GLN A 39 0.37 2.25 -21.73
N MET A 40 -0.09 3.49 -21.98
CA MET A 40 0.35 4.67 -21.23
C MET A 40 -0.05 4.58 -19.76
N GLY A 41 -1.30 4.20 -19.47
CA GLY A 41 -1.78 4.03 -18.10
C GLY A 41 -1.06 2.93 -17.32
N LEU A 42 -0.72 1.80 -17.98
CA LEU A 42 0.09 0.73 -17.40
C LEU A 42 1.55 1.16 -17.16
N GLY A 43 2.14 1.93 -18.09
CA GLY A 43 3.48 2.50 -17.94
C GLY A 43 3.58 3.42 -16.72
N ILE A 44 2.67 4.39 -16.61
CA ILE A 44 2.57 5.31 -15.47
C ILE A 44 2.32 4.52 -14.18
N GLY A 45 1.39 3.56 -14.21
CA GLY A 45 1.08 2.70 -13.07
C GLY A 45 2.31 1.98 -12.52
N ARG A 46 3.15 1.37 -13.38
CA ARG A 46 4.35 0.66 -12.91
C ARG A 46 5.33 1.57 -12.15
N MET A 47 5.53 2.80 -12.62
CA MET A 47 6.41 3.77 -11.96
C MET A 47 5.84 4.26 -10.63
N VAL A 48 4.57 4.69 -10.63
CA VAL A 48 3.90 5.21 -9.43
C VAL A 48 3.82 4.12 -8.35
N PHE A 49 3.37 2.91 -8.69
CA PHE A 49 3.31 1.82 -7.71
C PHE A 49 4.69 1.38 -7.24
N ARG A 50 5.76 1.49 -8.05
CA ARG A 50 7.13 1.25 -7.57
C ARG A 50 7.52 2.28 -6.50
N ALA A 51 7.26 3.56 -6.77
CA ALA A 51 7.56 4.64 -5.85
C ALA A 51 6.75 4.47 -4.55
N LEU A 52 5.42 4.29 -4.65
CA LEU A 52 4.54 4.05 -3.51
C LEU A 52 5.08 2.93 -2.63
N ASN A 53 5.26 1.72 -3.18
CA ASN A 53 5.73 0.56 -2.42
C ASN A 53 7.10 0.78 -1.74
N THR A 54 7.98 1.59 -2.35
CA THR A 54 9.26 1.96 -1.74
C THR A 54 9.03 2.85 -0.52
N VAL A 55 8.18 3.88 -0.65
CA VAL A 55 7.83 4.75 0.48
C VAL A 55 7.07 3.99 1.56
N GLU A 56 6.15 3.10 1.21
CA GLU A 56 5.46 2.23 2.17
C GLU A 56 6.44 1.39 3.00
N SER A 57 7.48 0.85 2.36
CA SER A 57 8.52 0.06 3.04
C SER A 57 9.34 0.92 4.01
N LEU A 58 9.68 2.16 3.62
CA LEU A 58 10.38 3.11 4.50
C LEU A 58 9.51 3.55 5.67
N LEU A 59 8.22 3.81 5.44
CA LEU A 59 7.27 4.14 6.50
C LEU A 59 7.08 2.97 7.46
N ALA A 60 6.96 1.73 6.94
CA ALA A 60 6.91 0.54 7.77
C ALA A 60 8.12 0.42 8.69
N ALA A 61 9.33 0.60 8.16
CA ALA A 61 10.55 0.56 8.96
C ALA A 61 10.59 1.66 10.03
N ALA A 62 10.22 2.90 9.66
CA ALA A 62 10.19 4.03 10.59
C ALA A 62 9.15 3.85 11.71
N ILE A 63 7.96 3.34 11.38
CA ILE A 63 6.91 3.02 12.37
C ILE A 63 7.40 1.90 13.29
N LEU A 64 8.01 0.85 12.75
CA LEU A 64 8.55 -0.24 13.57
C LEU A 64 9.56 0.27 14.61
N VAL A 65 10.48 1.14 14.20
CA VAL A 65 11.43 1.78 15.12
C VAL A 65 10.70 2.60 16.19
N ALA A 66 9.75 3.45 15.79
CA ALA A 66 8.98 4.28 16.73
C ALA A 66 8.18 3.44 17.74
N LEU A 67 7.56 2.35 17.30
CA LEU A 67 6.84 1.40 18.16
C LEU A 67 7.79 0.67 19.11
N SER A 68 8.98 0.26 18.67
CA SER A 68 9.95 -0.40 19.54
C SER A 68 10.42 0.50 20.70
N LEU A 69 10.43 1.81 20.50
CA LEU A 69 10.82 2.81 21.51
C LEU A 69 9.67 3.22 22.43
N SER A 70 8.40 2.98 22.05
CA SER A 70 7.22 3.43 22.80
C SER A 70 6.47 2.32 23.53
N ARG A 71 6.85 1.04 23.35
CA ARG A 71 6.22 -0.14 23.99
C ARG A 71 4.68 -0.12 23.87
N PRO A 72 4.14 -0.20 22.64
CA PRO A 72 2.71 -0.09 22.42
C PRO A 72 1.95 -1.28 23.02
N SER A 73 0.62 -1.15 23.10
CA SER A 73 -0.24 -2.28 23.47
C SER A 73 -0.12 -3.44 22.49
N VAL A 74 -0.41 -4.66 22.96
CA VAL A 74 -0.38 -5.88 22.14
C VAL A 74 -1.26 -5.73 20.90
N SER A 75 -2.43 -5.08 21.03
CA SER A 75 -3.37 -4.83 19.93
C SER A 75 -2.74 -4.01 18.80
N VAL A 76 -2.00 -2.94 19.12
CA VAL A 76 -1.28 -2.13 18.13
C VAL A 76 -0.20 -2.97 17.43
N GLY A 77 0.56 -3.76 18.21
CA GLY A 77 1.59 -4.65 17.65
C GLY A 77 1.01 -5.67 16.66
N VAL A 78 -0.09 -6.33 17.02
CA VAL A 78 -0.77 -7.32 16.15
C VAL A 78 -1.27 -6.65 14.86
N VAL A 79 -1.96 -5.51 14.97
CA VAL A 79 -2.45 -4.77 13.80
C VAL A 79 -1.31 -4.37 12.88
N PHE A 80 -0.20 -3.87 13.44
CA PHE A 80 0.97 -3.48 12.66
C PHE A 80 1.61 -4.67 11.94
N VAL A 81 1.74 -5.82 12.61
CA VAL A 81 2.24 -7.06 11.97
C VAL A 81 1.35 -7.47 10.80
N ILE A 82 0.03 -7.40 10.93
CA ILE A 82 -0.90 -7.70 9.83
C ILE A 82 -0.65 -6.78 8.62
N VAL A 83 -0.49 -5.47 8.85
CA VAL A 83 -0.19 -4.50 7.79
C VAL A 83 1.14 -4.81 7.10
N VAL A 84 2.19 -5.13 7.87
CA VAL A 84 3.51 -5.48 7.33
C VAL A 84 3.46 -6.78 6.53
N VAL A 85 2.78 -7.81 7.03
CA VAL A 85 2.59 -9.07 6.30
C VAL A 85 1.84 -8.85 4.99
N ALA A 86 0.80 -8.01 4.99
CA ALA A 86 0.07 -7.64 3.78
C ALA A 86 0.99 -6.92 2.78
N LEU A 87 1.82 -5.97 3.23
CA LEU A 87 2.81 -5.29 2.39
C LEU A 87 3.83 -6.28 1.81
N VAL A 88 4.40 -7.16 2.63
CA VAL A 88 5.39 -8.16 2.17
C VAL A 88 4.77 -9.11 1.14
N GLY A 89 3.56 -9.60 1.39
CA GLY A 89 2.81 -10.41 0.42
C GLY A 89 2.56 -9.65 -0.89
N GLN A 90 2.21 -8.38 -0.80
CA GLN A 90 2.03 -7.51 -1.97
C GLN A 90 3.33 -7.40 -2.79
N LEU A 91 4.46 -7.14 -2.14
CA LEU A 91 5.77 -6.95 -2.79
C LEU A 91 6.33 -8.23 -3.42
N LEU A 92 6.24 -9.35 -2.70
CA LEU A 92 6.90 -10.60 -3.09
C LEU A 92 6.03 -11.48 -4.00
N VAL A 93 4.71 -11.41 -3.85
CA VAL A 93 3.78 -12.35 -4.50
C VAL A 93 2.96 -11.66 -5.59
N VAL A 94 2.32 -10.55 -5.26
CA VAL A 94 1.33 -9.93 -6.16
C VAL A 94 2.00 -9.05 -7.21
N ARG A 95 2.95 -8.20 -6.79
CA ARG A 95 3.63 -7.24 -7.67
C ARG A 95 4.40 -7.92 -8.81
N PRO A 96 5.18 -8.99 -8.61
CA PRO A 96 5.88 -9.66 -9.72
C PRO A 96 4.91 -10.26 -10.74
N ARG A 97 3.77 -10.79 -10.27
CA ARG A 97 2.71 -11.33 -11.16
C ARG A 97 2.04 -10.23 -11.99
N LEU A 98 1.76 -9.08 -11.37
CA LEU A 98 1.22 -7.92 -12.08
C LEU A 98 2.22 -7.37 -13.10
N ALA A 99 3.51 -7.29 -12.76
CA ALA A 99 4.55 -6.82 -13.67
C ALA A 99 4.65 -7.69 -14.94
N ARG A 100 4.78 -9.02 -14.77
CA ARG A 100 4.82 -9.96 -15.91
C ARG A 100 3.61 -9.84 -16.83
N ARG A 101 2.42 -9.63 -16.23
CA ARG A 101 1.19 -9.42 -17.00
C ARG A 101 1.19 -8.08 -17.74
N SER A 102 1.60 -7.01 -17.06
CA SER A 102 1.72 -5.71 -17.72
C SER A 102 2.68 -5.78 -18.90
N ASP A 103 3.78 -6.53 -18.77
CA ASP A 103 4.74 -6.74 -19.86
C ASP A 103 4.13 -7.53 -21.02
N ALA A 104 3.32 -8.56 -20.75
CA ALA A 104 2.60 -9.32 -21.79
C ALA A 104 1.57 -8.46 -22.54
N VAL A 105 0.77 -7.65 -21.82
CA VAL A 105 -0.21 -6.74 -22.44
C VAL A 105 0.50 -5.67 -23.29
N LEU A 106 1.67 -5.20 -22.86
CA LEU A 106 2.47 -4.26 -23.64
C LEU A 106 3.12 -4.90 -24.87
N ALA A 107 3.32 -6.22 -24.86
CA ALA A 107 3.80 -7.00 -26.00
C ALA A 107 2.69 -7.36 -27.02
N GLY A 108 1.45 -6.93 -26.78
CA GLY A 108 0.32 -7.13 -27.71
C GLY A 108 -0.64 -8.25 -27.34
N ASP A 109 -0.52 -8.86 -26.15
CA ASP A 109 -1.42 -9.91 -25.68
C ASP A 109 -2.77 -9.33 -25.19
N GLU A 110 -3.89 -9.86 -25.68
CA GLU A 110 -5.25 -9.50 -25.27
C GLU A 110 -5.61 -10.17 -23.93
N GLY A 111 -4.93 -9.78 -22.86
CA GLY A 111 -5.00 -10.47 -21.57
C GLY A 111 -6.36 -10.42 -20.87
N SER A 112 -7.05 -11.56 -20.76
CA SER A 112 -8.25 -11.77 -19.93
C SER A 112 -8.05 -11.35 -18.45
N ARG A 113 -9.08 -10.86 -17.73
CA ARG A 113 -8.97 -10.31 -16.35
C ARG A 113 -8.26 -11.29 -15.38
N SER A 114 -7.18 -10.84 -14.70
CA SER A 114 -6.42 -11.68 -13.75
C SER A 114 -6.89 -11.53 -12.31
N ARG A 115 -6.95 -12.67 -11.60
CA ARG A 115 -7.15 -12.79 -10.14
C ARG A 115 -6.12 -12.02 -9.32
N ALA A 116 -4.92 -11.75 -9.87
CA ALA A 116 -3.87 -11.01 -9.17
C ALA A 116 -4.24 -9.54 -8.91
N HIS A 117 -5.06 -8.93 -9.76
CA HIS A 117 -5.54 -7.57 -9.53
C HIS A 117 -6.48 -7.52 -8.32
N TYR A 118 -7.41 -8.46 -8.22
CA TYR A 118 -8.29 -8.57 -7.04
C TYR A 118 -7.50 -8.86 -5.76
N ALA A 119 -6.47 -9.71 -5.82
CA ALA A 119 -5.58 -9.94 -4.68
C ALA A 119 -4.87 -8.66 -4.23
N TYR A 120 -4.42 -7.82 -5.18
CA TYR A 120 -3.84 -6.51 -4.86
C TYR A 120 -4.83 -5.62 -4.12
N VAL A 121 -6.05 -5.47 -4.64
CA VAL A 121 -7.09 -4.65 -4.03
C VAL A 121 -7.42 -5.12 -2.62
N TRP A 122 -7.53 -6.43 -2.39
CA TRP A 122 -7.77 -6.97 -1.05
C TRP A 122 -6.64 -6.64 -0.07
N LEU A 123 -5.37 -6.74 -0.49
CA LEU A 123 -4.23 -6.36 0.36
C LEU A 123 -4.23 -4.86 0.68
N GLU A 124 -4.57 -4.01 -0.29
CA GLU A 124 -4.73 -2.56 -0.05
C GLU A 124 -5.84 -2.28 0.97
N VAL A 125 -6.99 -2.97 0.88
CA VAL A 125 -8.07 -2.85 1.87
C VAL A 125 -7.62 -3.29 3.26
N VAL A 126 -6.89 -4.40 3.38
CA VAL A 126 -6.31 -4.86 4.66
C VAL A 126 -5.37 -3.81 5.24
N LYS A 127 -4.50 -3.21 4.41
CA LYS A 127 -3.61 -2.12 4.85
C LYS A 127 -4.41 -0.90 5.31
N VAL A 128 -5.44 -0.47 4.57
CA VAL A 128 -6.29 0.67 4.95
C VAL A 128 -6.93 0.45 6.32
N ILE A 129 -7.57 -0.71 6.52
CA ILE A 129 -8.23 -1.04 7.79
C ILE A 129 -7.18 -1.12 8.92
N GLY A 130 -6.07 -1.81 8.69
CA GLY A 130 -5.02 -1.96 9.69
C GLY A 130 -4.36 -0.64 10.07
N LEU A 131 -4.06 0.23 9.12
CA LEU A 131 -3.48 1.55 9.39
C LEU A 131 -4.48 2.46 10.13
N ALA A 132 -5.75 2.46 9.73
CA ALA A 132 -6.79 3.24 10.43
C ALA A 132 -6.96 2.76 11.87
N LEU A 133 -7.12 1.45 12.09
CA LEU A 133 -7.27 0.87 13.43
C LEU A 133 -6.01 1.08 14.27
N GLY A 134 -4.81 0.84 13.72
CA GLY A 134 -3.55 1.02 14.42
C GLY A 134 -3.32 2.48 14.84
N GLY A 135 -3.63 3.44 13.97
CA GLY A 135 -3.56 4.87 14.28
C GLY A 135 -4.55 5.30 15.36
N ILE A 136 -5.81 4.84 15.28
CA ILE A 136 -6.83 5.12 16.30
C ILE A 136 -6.46 4.51 17.65
N LEU A 137 -6.01 3.25 17.67
CA LEU A 137 -5.60 2.56 18.89
C LEU A 137 -4.44 3.29 19.58
N LEU A 138 -3.44 3.76 18.82
CA LEU A 138 -2.33 4.56 19.34
C LEU A 138 -2.75 5.94 19.86
N LEU A 139 -3.81 6.54 19.32
CA LEU A 139 -4.36 7.81 19.81
C LEU A 139 -5.20 7.62 21.08
N SER A 140 -5.84 6.46 21.24
CA SER A 140 -6.74 6.17 22.36
C SER A 140 -6.05 5.60 23.60
N GLY A 141 -4.76 5.27 23.53
CA GLY A 141 -3.96 4.72 24.63
C GLY A 141 -2.90 5.68 25.14
#